data_AF-A0A8J3EN96-F1
#
_entry.id   AF-A0A8J3EN96-F1
#
_cell.length_a   1.000
_cell.length_b   1.000
_cell.length_c   1.000
_cell.angle_alpha   90.00
_cell.angle_beta   90.00
_cell.angle_gamma   90.00
#
_symmetry.space_group_name_H-M   'P 1'
#
loop_
_entity.id
_entity.type
_entity.pdbx_description
1 polymer ?
#
loop_
_entity_poly.entity_id
_entity_poly.type
_entity_poly.pdbx_seq_one_letter_code
_entity_poly.pdbx_strand_id
1 'polypeptide(L)'
;MILHRTIFGDGEPIVFLHTGLETGLSDFEFQRDYFKEHYKIICPDLRGHGKSVCDDVSNFFEDSVEDLIATLEDLAIEAAHIVGCSLGASLLNGILSG
;
A
#
# COMPACT_ATOMS: atom_id res chain seq x y z
N MET A 1 -8.62 7.80 -4.66
CA MET A 1 -7.50 8.72 -4.97
C MET A 1 -6.27 7.90 -5.33
N ILE A 2 -5.31 8.47 -6.05
CA ILE A 2 -4.02 7.80 -6.27
C ILE A 2 -3.12 8.07 -5.07
N LEU A 3 -2.70 7.03 -4.37
CA LEU A 3 -1.86 7.13 -3.18
C LEU A 3 -0.45 7.59 -3.56
N HIS A 4 0.13 8.44 -2.72
CA HIS A 4 1.57 8.68 -2.76
C HIS A 4 2.27 7.36 -2.45
N ARG A 5 3.31 7.04 -3.20
CA ARG A 5 4.04 5.77 -3.08
C ARG A 5 5.49 5.94 -3.45
N THR A 6 6.33 5.15 -2.80
CA THR A 6 7.72 4.98 -3.23
C THR A 6 7.91 3.59 -3.79
N ILE A 7 8.65 3.47 -4.89
CA ILE A 7 8.88 2.22 -5.60
C ILE A 7 10.38 1.91 -5.61
N PHE A 8 10.73 0.66 -5.33
CA PHE A 8 12.10 0.16 -5.33
C PHE A 8 12.20 -1.13 -6.14
N GLY A 9 13.37 -1.37 -6.72
CA GLY A 9 13.62 -2.59 -7.49
C GLY A 9 12.77 -2.68 -8.77
N ASP A 10 12.79 -3.86 -9.34
CA ASP A 10 12.03 -4.24 -10.54
C ASP A 10 11.63 -5.72 -10.43
N GLY A 11 10.72 -6.18 -11.30
CA GLY A 11 10.23 -7.56 -11.31
C GLY A 11 8.81 -7.69 -10.77
N GLU A 12 8.50 -8.85 -10.18
CA GLU A 12 7.17 -9.16 -9.66
C GLU A 12 6.81 -8.21 -8.50
N PRO A 13 5.60 -7.63 -8.47
CA PRO A 13 5.29 -6.59 -7.49
C PRO A 13 4.91 -7.13 -6.11
N ILE A 14 5.49 -6.51 -5.08
CA ILE A 14 5.09 -6.67 -3.67
C ILE A 14 4.62 -5.32 -3.14
N VAL A 15 3.42 -5.26 -2.60
CA VAL A 15 2.86 -4.08 -1.94
C VAL A 15 2.96 -4.25 -0.42
N PHE A 16 3.65 -3.31 0.25
CA PHE A 16 3.72 -3.25 1.70
C PHE A 16 2.73 -2.22 2.26
N LEU A 17 1.69 -2.68 2.95
CA LEU A 17 0.66 -1.85 3.60
C LEU A 17 1.03 -1.62 5.07
N HIS A 18 1.44 -0.39 5.38
CA HIS A 18 1.92 0.00 6.71
C HIS A 18 0.83 -0.02 7.81
N THR A 19 1.27 -0.02 9.05
CA THR A 19 0.47 0.11 10.27
C THR A 19 0.04 1.57 10.49
N GLY A 20 -1.04 1.80 11.26
CA GLY A 20 -1.67 3.12 11.33
C GLY A 20 -0.89 4.25 12.02
N LEU A 21 0.32 3.99 12.52
CA LEU A 21 1.19 5.02 13.11
C LEU A 21 2.44 5.27 12.27
N GLU A 22 2.55 4.59 11.13
CA GLU A 22 3.70 4.63 10.24
C GLU A 22 3.30 5.15 8.85
N THR A 23 4.24 5.13 7.92
CA THR A 23 4.06 5.47 6.50
C THR A 23 4.57 4.33 5.63
N GLY A 24 4.34 4.41 4.32
CA GLY A 24 4.82 3.37 3.40
C GLY A 24 6.34 3.19 3.47
N LEU A 25 7.08 4.26 3.74
CA LEU A 25 8.55 4.21 3.80
C LEU A 25 9.13 3.77 5.14
N SER A 26 8.43 3.98 6.26
CA SER A 26 9.00 3.79 7.60
C SER A 26 8.77 2.39 8.19
N ASP A 27 7.69 1.70 7.83
CA ASP A 27 7.30 0.47 8.52
C ASP A 27 8.13 -0.76 8.09
N PHE A 28 8.15 -1.05 6.78
CA PHE A 28 8.76 -2.28 6.23
C PHE A 28 10.17 -2.05 5.69
N GLU A 29 10.96 -1.18 6.30
CA GLU A 29 12.30 -0.80 5.78
C GLU A 29 13.21 -2.00 5.52
N PHE A 30 13.36 -2.90 6.50
CA PHE A 30 14.24 -4.05 6.37
C PHE A 30 13.73 -5.07 5.34
N GLN A 31 12.42 -5.28 5.28
CA GLN A 31 11.79 -6.19 4.31
C GLN A 31 11.91 -5.63 2.90
N ARG A 32 11.61 -4.34 2.71
CA ARG A 32 11.85 -3.61 1.46
C ARG A 32 13.29 -3.80 1.00
N ASP A 33 14.26 -3.54 1.87
CA ASP A 33 15.67 -3.59 1.51
C ASP A 33 16.15 -5.00 1.15
N TYR A 34 15.56 -6.03 1.75
CA TYR A 34 15.82 -7.42 1.37
C TYR A 34 15.17 -7.81 0.03
N PHE A 35 13.89 -7.51 -0.16
CA PHE A 35 13.14 -8.00 -1.32
C PHE A 35 13.35 -7.17 -2.59
N LYS A 36 13.77 -5.91 -2.50
CA LYS A 36 13.98 -5.04 -3.68
C LYS A 36 15.05 -5.54 -4.66
N GLU A 37 15.90 -6.47 -4.23
CA GLU A 37 16.91 -7.09 -5.10
C GLU A 37 16.28 -7.99 -6.19
N HIS A 38 15.04 -8.46 -5.98
CA HIS A 38 14.36 -9.39 -6.90
C HIS A 38 12.91 -9.05 -7.22
N TYR A 39 12.31 -8.10 -6.48
CA TYR A 39 10.91 -7.72 -6.60
C TYR A 39 10.77 -6.22 -6.78
N LYS A 40 9.67 -5.83 -7.44
CA LYS A 40 9.22 -4.43 -7.50
C LYS A 40 8.46 -4.11 -6.22
N ILE A 41 9.12 -3.43 -5.28
CA ILE A 41 8.53 -3.08 -3.99
C ILE A 41 7.75 -1.78 -4.11
N ILE A 42 6.50 -1.80 -3.66
CA ILE A 42 5.59 -0.65 -3.68
C ILE A 42 5.19 -0.34 -2.25
N CYS A 43 5.59 0.85 -1.81
CA CYS A 43 5.39 1.35 -0.47
C CYS A 43 4.43 2.56 -0.53
N PRO A 44 3.10 2.35 -0.57
CA PRO A 44 2.13 3.43 -0.54
C PRO A 44 2.01 4.02 0.87
N ASP A 45 1.81 5.33 0.96
CA ASP A 45 1.22 5.94 2.14
C ASP A 45 -0.29 5.73 2.05
N LEU A 46 -0.88 5.03 3.01
CA LEU A 46 -2.33 4.80 3.06
C LEU A 46 -3.08 6.13 3.23
N ARG A 47 -4.36 6.13 2.88
CA ARG A 47 -5.27 7.27 3.08
C ARG A 47 -5.06 7.93 4.44
N GLY A 48 -4.91 9.24 4.45
CA GLY A 48 -4.72 10.04 5.66
C GLY A 48 -3.31 9.96 6.27
N HIS A 49 -2.37 9.24 5.66
CA HIS A 49 -1.00 9.07 6.16
C HIS A 49 0.03 9.66 5.19
N GLY A 50 1.20 10.01 5.73
CA GLY A 50 2.34 10.49 4.95
C GLY A 50 1.95 11.63 4.01
N LYS A 51 2.12 11.42 2.70
CA LYS A 51 1.73 12.39 1.67
C LYS A 51 0.38 12.10 1.00
N SER A 52 -0.32 11.04 1.39
CA SER A 52 -1.68 10.72 0.96
C SER A 52 -2.70 11.40 1.88
N VAL A 53 -2.61 12.74 1.98
CA VAL A 53 -3.45 13.55 2.87
C VAL A 53 -4.92 13.46 2.46
N CYS A 54 -5.80 13.22 3.43
CA CYS A 54 -7.24 13.15 3.23
C CYS A 54 -7.96 13.68 4.47
N ASP A 55 -8.87 14.63 4.26
CA ASP A 55 -9.65 15.25 5.35
C ASP A 55 -10.96 14.48 5.64
N ASP A 56 -11.42 13.64 4.70
CA ASP A 56 -12.63 12.82 4.86
C ASP A 56 -12.26 11.36 5.16
N VAL A 57 -12.51 10.96 6.40
CA VAL A 57 -12.29 9.60 6.91
C VAL A 57 -13.59 8.90 7.30
N SER A 58 -14.74 9.38 6.82
CA SER A 58 -16.05 8.84 7.17
C SER A 58 -16.27 7.40 6.68
N ASN A 59 -15.69 7.04 5.53
CA ASN A 59 -15.75 5.72 4.91
C ASN A 59 -14.34 5.12 4.73
N PHE A 60 -13.51 5.28 5.78
CA PHE A 60 -12.07 5.10 5.68
C PHE A 60 -11.63 3.76 5.05
N PHE A 61 -12.22 2.63 5.44
CA PHE A 61 -11.72 1.32 5.02
C PHE A 61 -12.06 1.02 3.56
N GLU A 62 -13.33 1.18 3.20
CA GLU A 62 -13.85 1.01 1.85
C GLU A 62 -13.11 1.92 0.89
N ASP A 63 -13.01 3.21 1.21
CA ASP A 63 -12.32 4.15 0.36
C ASP A 63 -10.81 3.87 0.27
N SER A 64 -10.18 3.37 1.34
CA SER A 64 -8.76 2.99 1.30
C SER A 64 -8.49 1.78 0.40
N VAL A 65 -9.46 0.86 0.32
CA VAL A 65 -9.40 -0.28 -0.62
C VAL A 65 -9.51 0.24 -2.06
N GLU A 66 -10.46 1.13 -2.34
CA GLU A 66 -10.61 1.76 -3.65
C GLU A 66 -9.36 2.57 -4.04
N ASP A 67 -8.77 3.31 -3.10
CA ASP A 67 -7.53 4.06 -3.32
C ASP A 67 -6.38 3.14 -3.71
N LEU A 68 -6.25 1.99 -3.03
CA LEU A 68 -5.21 1.02 -3.34
C LEU A 68 -5.41 0.41 -4.73
N ILE A 69 -6.65 0.02 -5.06
CA ILE A 69 -6.99 -0.54 -6.39
C ILE A 69 -6.66 0.49 -7.48
N ALA A 70 -7.15 1.72 -7.35
CA ALA A 70 -6.88 2.80 -8.30
C ALA A 70 -5.38 3.08 -8.45
N THR A 71 -4.61 2.96 -7.36
CA THR A 71 -3.15 3.13 -7.39
C THR A 71 -2.44 2.00 -8.13
N LEU A 72 -2.92 0.76 -8.03
CA LEU A 72 -2.38 -0.37 -8.78
C LEU A 72 -2.74 -0.29 -10.27
N GLU A 73 -3.96 0.16 -10.58
CA GLU A 73 -4.38 0.45 -11.96
C GLU A 73 -3.54 1.56 -12.61
N ASP A 74 -3.29 2.67 -11.89
CA ASP A 74 -2.39 3.76 -12.35
C ASP A 74 -0.95 3.27 -12.60
N LEU A 75 -0.53 2.22 -11.90
CA LEU A 75 0.77 1.57 -12.09
C LEU A 75 0.76 0.46 -13.16
N ALA A 76 -0.39 0.19 -13.78
CA ALA A 76 -0.61 -0.94 -14.68
C ALA A 76 -0.21 -2.30 -14.06
N ILE A 77 -0.57 -2.50 -12.79
CA ILE A 77 -0.30 -3.74 -12.05
C ILE A 77 -1.58 -4.55 -11.94
N GLU A 78 -1.61 -5.68 -12.64
CA GLU A 78 -2.77 -6.58 -12.66
C GLU A 78 -2.79 -7.55 -11.46
N ALA A 79 -1.63 -7.93 -10.94
CA ALA A 79 -1.49 -8.83 -9.81
C ALA A 79 -0.26 -8.46 -8.98
N ALA A 80 -0.36 -8.60 -7.67
CA ALA A 80 0.74 -8.36 -6.74
C ALA A 80 0.62 -9.24 -5.49
N HIS A 81 1.76 -9.51 -4.86
CA HIS A 81 1.77 -9.97 -3.48
C HIS A 81 1.48 -8.79 -2.58
N ILE A 82 0.58 -8.95 -1.61
CA ILE A 82 0.25 -7.89 -0.65
C ILE A 82 0.63 -8.37 0.74
N VAL A 83 1.40 -7.55 1.46
CA VAL A 83 1.84 -7.79 2.82
C VAL A 83 1.35 -6.62 3.67
N GLY A 84 0.65 -6.90 4.77
CA GLY A 84 0.12 -5.88 5.65
C GLY A 84 0.11 -6.32 7.11
N CYS A 85 0.23 -5.35 8.01
CA CYS A 85 0.13 -5.54 9.45
C CYS A 85 -0.85 -4.52 10.05
N SER A 86 -1.58 -4.89 11.10
CA SER A 86 -2.53 -4.00 11.79
C SER A 86 -3.50 -3.34 10.81
N LEU A 87 -3.40 -2.01 10.61
CA LEU A 87 -4.16 -1.26 9.61
C LEU A 87 -4.07 -1.89 8.22
N GLY A 88 -2.86 -2.17 7.72
CA GLY A 88 -2.66 -2.82 6.43
C GLY A 88 -3.32 -4.20 6.33
N ALA A 89 -3.39 -4.96 7.43
CA ALA A 89 -4.10 -6.24 7.48
C ALA A 89 -5.63 -6.05 7.49
N SER A 90 -6.15 -5.00 8.13
CA SER A 90 -7.57 -4.65 8.08
C SER A 90 -8.01 -4.29 6.65
N LEU A 91 -7.19 -3.56 5.90
CA LEU A 91 -7.48 -3.24 4.49
C LEU A 91 -7.52 -4.49 3.61
N LEU A 92 -6.58 -5.43 3.82
CA LEU A 92 -6.54 -6.72 3.11
C LEU A 92 -7.86 -7.51 3.21
N ASN A 93 -8.48 -7.51 4.39
CA ASN A 93 -9.76 -8.19 4.56
C ASN A 93 -10.88 -7.56 3.71
N GLY A 94 -10.84 -6.25 3.51
CA GLY A 94 -11.78 -5.55 2.62
C GLY A 94 -11.62 -5.97 1.16
N ILE A 95 -10.38 -6.12 0.69
CA ILE A 95 -10.07 -6.56 -0.69
C ILE A 95 -10.59 -7.98 -0.96
N LEU A 96 -10.44 -8.90 -0.02
CA LEU A 96 -10.82 -10.31 -0.20
C LEU A 96 -12.32 -10.57 -0.04
N SER A 97 -13.06 -9.61 0.48
CA SER A 97 -14.49 -9.74 0.78
C SER A 97 -15.40 -9.14 -0.28
N GLY A 98 -14.85 -8.45 -1.28
CA GLY A 98 -15.55 -7.90 -2.44
C GLY A 98 -15.37 -8.76 -3.68
#